data_AF-A0A3M9YKL3-F1
#
_entry.id   AF-A0A3M9YKL3-F1
#
_cell.length_a   1.000
_cell.length_b   1.000
_cell.length_c   1.000
_cell.angle_alpha   90.00
_cell.angle_beta   90.00
_cell.angle_gamma   90.00
#
_symmetry.space_group_name_H-M   'P 1'
#
loop_
_entity.id
_entity.type
_entity.pdbx_description
1 polymer ?
#
loop_
_entity_poly.entity_id
_entity_poly.type
_entity_poly.pdbx_seq_one_letter_code
_entity_poly.pdbx_strand_id
1 'polypeptide(L)'
;MWDLSRAAHETEPLLQFRSGHLSLLIATSVLEEGIDVPACNLVICFDEPENLKAFVQRRGRARKKDSSLVVLLPGTDYVPQDWEGMEATMRTHYEKERREIRIMEQIEASESTEYEEYIVESTNARLDFENAKAHLSHFCGQLSPGEFIDKRPEYIPRVVDDKEPPSLRVTVLLPSYIPAAVRHAESRRSWKSEHQASKDAAFQAYLALYDAGLVNEHMLPLTAKDIVPANEPRVATLQCNGLLNVWLSIAQAWITSTEIWLTPVRLQDATGLTRGTYIMSMPVALSALPSTPVYFDREGPWLLDFGPQERKEKLEVPDHSSVLLALHFGHRWDIAHGQQQVIRFASQDGELHINQLSARGFTTTDADREEMPYLVRDESGCPYVYGHFLNSKPSLELIQRPFRRIGDSPGFQDAPSNIPYLALRKWPRHPALLHQKSVNDSLPQATNTKPYARVYPAPWAKIDTIPLDHAYFGALIPSISHIVEVRLVAEQLSLSLLRDLNFSDLSLVLTAISTKGSLEATNYERLEFLGDSILKLCTTVNAAALRAFALLTLCHTLPQLTLA
;
A
#
# COMPACT_ATOMS: atom_id res chain seq x y z
N MET A 1 14.39 -2.18 18.21
CA MET A 1 13.57 -0.95 18.15
C MET A 1 12.14 -1.39 17.96
N TRP A 2 11.25 -0.92 18.81
CA TRP A 2 9.86 -1.37 18.90
C TRP A 2 9.11 -0.98 17.63
N ASP A 3 8.56 -1.98 16.96
CA ASP A 3 7.78 -1.84 15.74
C ASP A 3 6.37 -1.35 16.10
N LEU A 4 6.16 -0.04 16.09
CA LEU A 4 4.84 0.57 16.34
C LEU A 4 3.83 0.34 15.19
N SER A 5 4.26 -0.28 14.07
CA SER A 5 3.33 -0.70 13.01
C SER A 5 2.53 -1.96 13.39
N ARG A 6 2.98 -2.70 14.42
CA ARG A 6 2.25 -3.85 14.97
C ARG A 6 1.04 -3.48 15.83
N ALA A 7 0.90 -2.24 16.29
CA ALA A 7 -0.19 -1.88 17.20
C ALA A 7 -1.59 -2.13 16.60
N ALA A 8 -1.75 -2.04 15.28
CA ALA A 8 -3.03 -2.33 14.63
C ALA A 8 -3.35 -3.84 14.61
N HIS A 9 -2.36 -4.71 14.37
CA HIS A 9 -2.56 -6.17 14.36
C HIS A 9 -2.50 -6.83 15.74
N GLU A 10 -1.75 -6.27 16.71
CA GLU A 10 -1.72 -6.78 18.09
C GLU A 10 -3.03 -6.54 18.86
N THR A 11 -3.85 -5.56 18.44
CA THR A 11 -5.18 -5.36 19.02
C THR A 11 -6.24 -6.35 18.55
N GLU A 12 -6.05 -7.02 17.40
CA GLU A 12 -7.10 -7.86 16.80
C GLU A 12 -7.43 -9.11 17.64
N PRO A 13 -6.45 -9.88 18.17
CA PRO A 13 -6.72 -11.01 19.07
C PRO A 13 -7.27 -10.58 20.42
N LEU A 14 -6.79 -9.45 20.96
CA LEU A 14 -7.28 -8.90 22.23
C LEU A 14 -8.71 -8.38 22.10
N LEU A 15 -9.06 -7.74 20.98
CA LEU A 15 -10.43 -7.34 20.66
C LEU A 15 -11.34 -8.56 20.46
N GLN A 16 -10.86 -9.61 19.80
CA GLN A 16 -11.59 -10.87 19.65
C GLN A 16 -11.83 -11.56 21.01
N PHE A 17 -10.85 -11.55 21.91
CA PHE A 17 -11.00 -12.03 23.29
C PHE A 17 -12.00 -11.18 24.09
N ARG A 18 -11.96 -9.84 23.93
CA ARG A 18 -12.94 -8.91 24.54
C ARG A 18 -14.36 -9.11 24.03
N SER A 19 -14.51 -9.47 22.76
CA SER A 19 -15.82 -9.78 22.15
C SER A 19 -16.34 -11.19 22.48
N GLY A 20 -15.53 -12.05 23.11
CA GLY A 20 -15.89 -13.42 23.47
C GLY A 20 -15.75 -14.44 22.34
N HIS A 21 -15.18 -14.06 21.19
CA HIS A 21 -14.89 -14.99 20.08
C HIS A 21 -13.69 -15.92 20.37
N LEU A 22 -12.78 -15.50 21.26
CA LEU A 22 -11.69 -16.32 21.78
C LEU A 22 -11.89 -16.58 23.28
N SER A 23 -11.76 -17.84 23.70
CA SER A 23 -11.98 -18.28 25.10
C SER A 23 -10.70 -18.60 25.87
N LEU A 24 -9.57 -18.71 25.17
CA LEU A 24 -8.25 -19.03 25.74
C LEU A 24 -7.22 -18.03 25.23
N LEU A 25 -6.42 -17.48 26.15
CA LEU A 25 -5.33 -16.57 25.87
C LEU A 25 -4.05 -17.13 26.51
N ILE A 26 -3.00 -17.32 25.71
CA ILE A 26 -1.67 -17.73 26.17
C ILE A 26 -0.72 -16.57 25.91
N ALA A 27 0.02 -16.18 26.95
CA ALA A 27 0.77 -14.94 26.99
C ALA A 27 2.09 -15.13 27.74
N THR A 28 3.14 -14.40 27.34
CA THR A 28 4.40 -14.29 28.08
C THR A 28 4.37 -13.09 29.04
N SER A 29 5.38 -12.96 29.90
CA SER A 29 5.48 -11.93 30.95
C SER A 29 5.36 -10.48 30.46
N VAL A 30 5.50 -10.24 29.15
CA VAL A 30 5.32 -8.93 28.50
C VAL A 30 3.86 -8.45 28.55
N LEU A 31 2.88 -9.35 28.64
CA LEU A 31 1.45 -9.02 28.76
C LEU A 31 1.01 -8.72 30.21
N GLU A 32 1.91 -8.86 31.18
CA GLU A 32 1.59 -8.67 32.60
C GLU A 32 1.40 -7.20 32.94
N GLU A 33 2.23 -6.31 32.38
CA GLU A 33 2.18 -4.87 32.60
C GLU A 33 1.63 -4.12 31.36
N GLY A 34 0.72 -3.17 31.59
CA GLY A 34 0.31 -2.18 30.58
C GLY A 34 -0.84 -2.57 29.64
N ILE A 35 -1.29 -3.82 29.62
CA ILE A 35 -2.38 -4.28 28.74
C ILE A 35 -3.63 -4.71 29.53
N ASP A 36 -4.74 -3.99 29.32
CA ASP A 36 -6.05 -4.23 29.94
C ASP A 36 -6.77 -5.45 29.33
N VAL A 37 -6.89 -6.53 30.11
CA VAL A 37 -7.56 -7.78 29.71
C VAL A 37 -8.84 -7.93 30.54
N PRO A 38 -9.98 -8.27 29.91
CA PRO A 38 -11.25 -8.45 30.62
C PRO A 38 -11.17 -9.56 31.67
N ALA A 39 -12.03 -9.48 32.70
CA ALA A 39 -12.01 -10.43 33.81
C ALA A 39 -12.26 -11.89 33.34
N CYS A 40 -11.30 -12.76 33.65
CA CYS A 40 -11.29 -14.19 33.36
C CYS A 40 -11.90 -15.01 34.53
N ASN A 41 -12.37 -16.21 34.20
CA ASN A 41 -12.82 -17.22 35.17
C ASN A 41 -11.66 -18.05 35.73
N LEU A 42 -10.61 -18.29 34.95
CA LEU A 42 -9.42 -19.03 35.37
C LEU A 42 -8.17 -18.34 34.85
N VAL A 43 -7.21 -18.09 35.74
CA VAL A 43 -5.88 -17.56 35.39
C VAL A 43 -4.84 -18.55 35.89
N ILE A 44 -4.04 -19.12 34.98
CA ILE A 44 -2.96 -20.06 35.31
C ILE A 44 -1.63 -19.38 35.04
N CYS A 45 -0.77 -19.28 36.05
CA CYS A 45 0.58 -18.76 35.94
C CYS A 45 1.57 -19.93 36.04
N PHE A 46 2.45 -20.08 35.05
CA PHE A 46 3.50 -21.11 35.07
C PHE A 46 4.73 -20.69 35.87
N ASP A 47 4.95 -19.38 36.04
CA ASP A 47 6.11 -18.81 36.72
C ASP A 47 5.71 -17.96 37.93
N GLU A 48 6.59 -17.90 38.93
CA GLU A 48 6.44 -17.06 40.12
C GLU A 48 6.39 -15.56 39.74
N PRO A 49 5.51 -14.75 40.35
CA PRO A 49 5.51 -13.30 40.11
C PRO A 49 6.79 -12.65 40.66
N GLU A 50 7.53 -11.95 39.81
CA GLU A 50 8.79 -11.27 40.19
C GLU A 50 8.60 -10.13 41.21
N ASN A 51 7.38 -9.59 41.35
CA ASN A 51 7.08 -8.44 42.20
C ASN A 51 5.59 -8.36 42.60
N LEU A 52 5.29 -7.74 43.75
CA LEU A 52 3.93 -7.62 44.31
C LEU A 52 2.93 -6.93 43.35
N LYS A 53 3.41 -5.99 42.53
CA LYS A 53 2.60 -5.32 41.49
C LYS A 53 2.11 -6.31 40.42
N ALA A 54 3.00 -7.19 39.94
CA ALA A 54 2.66 -8.25 38.99
C ALA A 54 1.62 -9.21 39.60
N PHE A 55 1.77 -9.58 40.88
CA PHE A 55 0.80 -10.42 41.58
C PHE A 55 -0.59 -9.75 41.72
N VAL A 56 -0.65 -8.48 42.14
CA VAL A 56 -1.92 -7.74 42.29
C VAL A 56 -2.62 -7.59 40.93
N GLN A 57 -1.85 -7.37 39.85
CA GLN A 57 -2.38 -7.32 38.49
C GLN A 57 -2.88 -8.68 38.00
N ARG A 58 -2.12 -9.77 38.22
CA ARG A 58 -2.53 -11.15 37.90
C ARG A 58 -3.81 -11.55 38.65
N ARG A 59 -3.89 -11.29 39.96
CA ARG A 59 -5.10 -11.46 40.77
C ARG A 59 -6.25 -10.61 40.24
N GLY A 60 -5.93 -9.41 39.79
CA GLY A 60 -6.88 -8.49 39.19
C GLY A 60 -7.56 -8.99 37.91
N ARG A 61 -6.99 -10.00 37.24
CA ARG A 61 -7.59 -10.61 36.03
C ARG A 61 -8.58 -11.72 36.38
N ALA A 62 -8.51 -12.31 37.58
CA ALA A 62 -9.47 -13.29 38.11
C ALA A 62 -10.43 -12.62 39.13
N ARG A 63 -11.29 -11.70 38.67
CA ARG A 63 -12.25 -10.95 39.52
C ARG A 63 -13.73 -11.33 39.32
N LYS A 64 -14.05 -12.33 38.50
CA LYS A 64 -15.44 -12.78 38.32
C LYS A 64 -15.89 -13.60 39.53
N LYS A 65 -17.20 -13.67 39.77
CA LYS A 65 -17.77 -14.58 40.77
C LYS A 65 -17.32 -16.01 40.42
N ASP A 66 -16.78 -16.73 41.39
CA ASP A 66 -16.21 -18.08 41.25
C ASP A 66 -14.96 -18.19 40.35
N SER A 67 -14.20 -17.11 40.16
CA SER A 67 -12.93 -17.19 39.43
C SER A 67 -11.77 -17.67 40.31
N SER A 68 -10.88 -18.47 39.73
CA SER A 68 -9.68 -19.00 40.41
C SER A 68 -8.38 -18.50 39.77
N LEU A 69 -7.40 -18.19 40.62
CA LEU A 69 -6.01 -17.95 40.24
C LEU A 69 -5.19 -19.15 40.69
N VAL A 70 -4.51 -19.81 39.75
CA VAL A 70 -3.63 -20.95 40.00
C VAL A 70 -2.21 -20.52 39.63
N VAL A 71 -1.30 -20.59 40.59
CA VAL A 71 0.14 -20.38 40.37
C VAL A 71 0.82 -21.72 40.52
N LEU A 72 1.47 -22.18 39.46
CA LEU A 72 2.23 -23.43 39.46
C LEU A 72 3.66 -23.11 39.91
N LEU A 73 4.12 -23.80 40.95
CA LEU A 73 5.47 -23.66 41.49
C LEU A 73 6.19 -25.02 41.39
N PRO A 74 7.48 -25.05 41.01
CA PRO A 74 8.27 -26.28 41.08
C PRO A 74 8.50 -26.66 42.56
N GLY A 75 8.01 -27.83 43.00
CA GLY A 75 8.09 -28.28 44.41
C GLY A 75 9.53 -28.43 44.91
N THR A 76 9.87 -28.37 46.20
CA THR A 76 9.15 -28.59 47.47
C THR A 76 9.60 -27.58 48.56
N ASP A 77 8.82 -27.44 49.64
CA ASP A 77 9.11 -26.73 50.90
C ASP A 77 9.21 -25.19 50.91
N TYR A 78 8.55 -24.50 50.00
CA TYR A 78 8.41 -23.04 50.07
C TYR A 78 7.02 -22.63 50.53
N VAL A 79 6.91 -22.22 51.80
CA VAL A 79 5.77 -21.43 52.29
C VAL A 79 6.09 -19.96 51.97
N PRO A 80 5.25 -19.21 51.23
CA PRO A 80 5.52 -17.80 50.92
C PRO A 80 5.35 -16.95 52.20
N GLN A 81 6.39 -16.88 53.03
CA GLN A 81 6.38 -16.17 54.31
C GLN A 81 6.75 -14.69 54.20
N ASP A 82 7.22 -14.23 53.03
CA ASP A 82 7.82 -12.89 52.88
C ASP A 82 6.96 -11.90 52.08
N TRP A 83 5.65 -12.16 51.99
CA TRP A 83 4.71 -11.29 51.28
C TRP A 83 4.43 -9.98 52.02
N GLU A 84 4.36 -10.05 53.35
CA GLU A 84 4.19 -8.89 54.24
C GLU A 84 5.42 -7.97 54.21
N GLY A 85 6.62 -8.52 54.03
CA GLY A 85 7.87 -7.75 53.89
C GLY A 85 7.95 -6.96 52.59
N MET A 86 7.45 -7.55 51.50
CA MET A 86 7.35 -6.89 50.19
C MET A 86 6.27 -5.79 50.17
N GLU A 87 5.17 -5.98 50.90
CA GLU A 87 4.12 -4.97 51.07
C GLU A 87 4.60 -3.77 51.92
N ALA A 88 5.39 -4.04 52.96
CA ALA A 88 6.00 -3.01 53.81
C ALA A 88 7.00 -2.14 53.04
N THR A 89 7.90 -2.75 52.26
CA THR A 89 8.88 -2.03 51.43
C THR A 89 8.19 -1.13 50.40
N MET A 90 7.15 -1.62 49.71
CA MET A 90 6.34 -0.80 48.80
C MET A 90 5.64 0.36 49.49
N ARG A 91 5.08 0.15 50.70
CA ARG A 91 4.44 1.23 51.47
C ARG A 91 5.39 2.40 51.74
N THR A 92 6.64 2.08 52.08
CA THR A 92 7.72 3.07 52.27
C THR A 92 8.05 3.84 50.98
N HIS A 93 8.10 3.15 49.83
CA HIS A 93 8.35 3.80 48.54
C HIS A 93 7.20 4.75 48.15
N TYR A 94 5.94 4.35 48.33
CA TYR A 94 4.78 5.23 48.09
C TYR A 94 4.73 6.42 49.05
N GLU A 95 5.10 6.23 50.32
CA GLU A 95 5.17 7.32 51.30
C GLU A 95 6.26 8.34 50.95
N LYS A 96 7.40 7.87 50.41
CA LYS A 96 8.48 8.71 49.91
C LYS A 96 8.07 9.50 48.66
N GLU A 97 7.46 8.85 47.68
CA GLU A 97 6.98 9.49 46.45
C GLU A 97 5.85 10.51 46.74
N ARG A 98 4.92 10.20 47.64
CA ARG A 98 3.90 11.16 48.14
C ARG A 98 4.49 12.33 48.92
N ARG A 99 5.70 12.20 49.45
CA ARG A 99 6.41 13.28 50.13
C ARG A 99 7.09 14.20 49.12
N GLU A 100 7.69 13.63 48.08
CA GLU A 100 8.29 14.35 46.96
C GLU A 100 7.23 15.15 46.18
N ILE A 101 6.07 14.57 45.88
CA ILE A 101 4.93 15.27 45.26
C ILE A 101 4.48 16.47 46.11
N ARG A 102 4.35 16.29 47.44
CA ARG A 102 3.97 17.38 48.35
C ARG A 102 4.99 18.50 48.41
N ILE A 103 6.28 18.19 48.30
CA ILE A 103 7.35 19.19 48.25
C ILE A 103 7.24 19.99 46.93
N MET A 104 7.01 19.32 45.80
CA MET A 104 6.80 19.99 44.51
C MET A 104 5.55 20.89 44.51
N GLU A 105 4.42 20.40 45.05
CA GLU A 105 3.19 21.20 45.21
C GLU A 105 3.40 22.43 46.10
N GLN A 106 4.21 22.30 47.18
CA GLN A 106 4.55 23.43 48.04
C GLN A 106 5.44 24.46 47.34
N ILE A 107 6.37 24.00 46.48
CA ILE A 107 7.21 24.88 45.66
C ILE A 107 6.32 25.64 44.66
N GLU A 108 5.42 24.95 43.97
CA GLU A 108 4.46 25.56 43.03
C GLU A 108 3.52 26.55 43.72
N ALA A 109 2.99 26.21 44.89
CA ALA A 109 2.13 27.11 45.67
C ALA A 109 2.85 28.33 46.24
N SER A 110 4.19 28.28 46.36
CA SER A 110 5.02 29.40 46.81
C SER A 110 5.36 30.41 45.71
N GLU A 111 5.09 30.08 44.45
CA GLU A 111 5.28 30.99 43.31
C GLU A 111 4.02 31.82 43.09
N SER A 112 4.14 33.15 43.11
CA SER A 112 3.00 34.06 42.97
C SER A 112 2.35 33.96 41.59
N THR A 113 1.04 33.73 41.60
CA THR A 113 0.11 33.51 40.49
C THR A 113 -0.26 34.80 39.73
N GLU A 114 0.70 35.69 39.45
CA GLU A 114 0.45 36.81 38.52
C GLU A 114 0.55 36.28 37.08
N TYR A 115 -0.54 35.68 36.61
CA TYR A 115 -0.64 35.20 35.24
C TYR A 115 -0.93 36.36 34.29
N GLU A 116 -0.02 36.58 33.33
CA GLU A 116 -0.27 37.44 32.18
C GLU A 116 -1.33 36.76 31.30
N GLU A 117 -2.52 37.35 31.22
CA GLU A 117 -3.57 36.90 30.29
C GLU A 117 -3.49 37.75 29.02
N TYR A 118 -3.44 37.10 27.84
CA TYR A 118 -3.52 37.81 26.56
C TYR A 118 -4.94 37.70 26.02
N ILE A 119 -5.60 38.84 25.80
CA ILE A 119 -6.96 38.94 25.28
C ILE A 119 -6.92 39.64 23.92
N VAL A 120 -7.44 38.98 22.89
CA VAL A 120 -7.60 39.57 21.56
C VAL A 120 -8.79 40.54 21.59
N GLU A 121 -8.55 41.84 21.37
CA GLU A 121 -9.58 42.89 21.47
C GLU A 121 -10.76 42.72 20.50
N SER A 122 -10.54 42.09 19.34
CA SER A 122 -11.58 41.90 18.31
C SER A 122 -12.54 40.74 18.62
N THR A 123 -12.07 39.67 19.28
CA THR A 123 -12.82 38.43 19.47
C THR A 123 -13.06 38.04 20.93
N ASN A 124 -12.43 38.75 21.89
CA ASN A 124 -12.35 38.36 23.30
C ASN A 124 -11.77 36.96 23.54
N ALA A 125 -11.01 36.40 22.59
CA ALA A 125 -10.30 35.15 22.79
C ALA A 125 -9.18 35.33 23.83
N ARG A 126 -9.07 34.40 24.79
CA ARG A 126 -8.17 34.51 25.95
C ARG A 126 -7.17 33.37 25.99
N LEU A 127 -5.89 33.71 26.03
CA LEU A 127 -4.78 32.79 26.29
C LEU A 127 -4.24 33.04 27.69
N ASP A 128 -4.12 31.98 28.48
CA ASP A 128 -3.52 31.97 29.81
C ASP A 128 -2.49 30.83 29.92
N PHE A 129 -1.68 30.82 30.98
CA PHE A 129 -0.65 29.78 31.14
C PHE A 129 -1.22 28.36 31.33
N GLU A 130 -2.48 28.24 31.78
CA GLU A 130 -3.13 26.93 31.97
C GLU A 130 -3.57 26.33 30.62
N ASN A 131 -4.09 27.16 29.72
CA ASN A 131 -4.59 26.70 28.42
C ASN A 131 -3.52 26.65 27.32
N ALA A 132 -2.39 27.36 27.47
CA ALA A 132 -1.34 27.47 26.44
C ALA A 132 -0.77 26.12 25.97
N LYS A 133 -0.46 25.20 26.91
CA LYS A 133 0.06 23.86 26.56
C LYS A 133 -0.93 23.04 25.73
N ALA A 134 -2.22 23.11 26.08
CA ALA A 134 -3.27 22.40 25.38
C ALA A 134 -3.48 22.96 23.96
N HIS A 135 -3.51 24.28 23.82
CA HIS A 135 -3.64 24.96 22.53
C HIS A 135 -2.44 24.68 21.62
N LEU A 136 -1.22 24.69 22.15
CA LEU A 136 -0.01 24.40 21.38
C LEU A 136 0.03 22.95 20.88
N SER A 137 -0.37 22.00 21.74
CA SER A 137 -0.49 20.59 21.37
C SER A 137 -1.57 20.38 20.29
N HIS A 138 -2.71 21.05 20.43
CA HIS A 138 -3.79 21.02 19.44
C HIS A 138 -3.33 21.57 18.08
N PHE A 139 -2.62 22.70 18.07
CA PHE A 139 -2.04 23.30 16.87
C PHE A 139 -1.10 22.34 16.14
N CYS A 140 -0.16 21.72 16.85
CA CYS A 140 0.78 20.75 16.26
C CYS A 140 0.07 19.46 15.79
N GLY A 141 -1.02 19.06 16.45
CA GLY A 141 -1.83 17.92 16.06
C GLY A 141 -2.64 18.14 14.78
N GLN A 142 -3.14 19.36 14.55
CA GLN A 142 -4.06 19.67 13.46
C GLN A 142 -3.34 19.94 12.12
N LEU A 143 -2.07 20.37 12.15
CA LEU A 143 -1.30 20.75 10.98
C LEU A 143 -0.52 19.60 10.31
N SER A 144 -0.63 18.36 10.79
CA SER A 144 0.22 17.26 10.31
C SER A 144 -0.09 16.87 8.84
N PRO A 145 0.86 17.03 7.88
CA PRO A 145 0.64 16.65 6.47
C PRO A 145 0.99 15.19 6.15
N GLY A 146 1.56 14.41 7.09
CA GLY A 146 2.03 13.05 6.79
C GLY A 146 2.21 12.12 7.99
N GLU A 147 2.36 10.83 7.71
CA GLU A 147 2.43 9.71 8.68
C GLU A 147 3.78 9.58 9.41
N PHE A 148 4.82 10.30 8.97
CA PHE A 148 6.21 10.08 9.41
C PHE A 148 6.86 11.26 10.17
N ILE A 149 6.07 12.23 10.67
CA ILE A 149 6.60 13.38 11.41
C ILE A 149 6.07 13.36 12.85
N ASP A 150 6.98 13.48 13.83
CA ASP A 150 6.59 13.62 15.23
C ASP A 150 5.81 14.94 15.42
N LYS A 151 4.63 14.82 16.02
CA LYS A 151 3.62 15.87 16.13
C LYS A 151 3.71 16.61 17.46
N ARG A 152 4.58 16.17 18.38
CA ARG A 152 4.63 16.70 19.73
C ARG A 152 5.64 17.85 19.84
N PRO A 153 5.30 18.97 20.50
CA PRO A 153 6.29 19.96 20.88
C PRO A 153 7.23 19.37 21.94
N GLU A 154 8.53 19.58 21.76
CA GLU A 154 9.56 19.11 22.68
C GLU A 154 9.93 20.23 23.67
N TYR A 155 10.02 19.90 24.95
CA TYR A 155 10.34 20.84 26.03
C TYR A 155 11.71 20.49 26.60
N ILE A 156 12.65 21.42 26.52
CA ILE A 156 14.03 21.23 26.97
C ILE A 156 14.28 22.14 28.18
N PRO A 157 14.32 21.60 29.42
CA PRO A 157 14.67 22.39 30.60
C PRO A 157 16.17 22.71 30.65
N ARG A 158 16.48 23.90 31.16
CA ARG A 158 17.83 24.42 31.39
C ARG A 158 17.90 25.05 32.77
N VAL A 159 18.93 24.69 33.54
CA VAL A 159 19.22 25.30 34.84
C VAL A 159 19.96 26.61 34.61
N VAL A 160 19.46 27.71 35.17
CA VAL A 160 20.04 29.06 35.04
C VAL A 160 20.79 29.47 36.31
N ASP A 161 20.34 29.02 37.49
CA ASP A 161 20.96 29.32 38.78
C ASP A 161 20.84 28.10 39.72
N ASP A 162 21.98 27.66 40.27
CA ASP A 162 22.11 26.45 41.13
C ASP A 162 21.71 26.71 42.60
N LYS A 163 20.83 27.68 42.85
CA LYS A 163 20.27 27.92 44.19
C LYS A 163 19.33 26.77 44.58
N GLU A 164 19.09 26.55 45.87
CA GLU A 164 18.02 25.64 46.32
C GLU A 164 16.75 26.44 46.65
N PRO A 165 15.61 26.26 45.92
CA PRO A 165 15.42 25.42 44.73
C PRO A 165 15.97 26.07 43.43
N PRO A 166 16.38 25.25 42.43
CA PRO A 166 17.06 25.72 41.23
C PRO A 166 16.14 26.57 40.37
N SER A 167 16.72 27.60 39.74
CA SER A 167 15.98 28.43 38.79
C SER A 167 16.10 27.83 37.40
N LEU A 168 14.98 27.40 36.83
CA LEU A 168 14.85 26.69 35.56
C LEU A 168 14.25 27.60 34.49
N ARG A 169 14.69 27.42 33.26
CA ARG A 169 14.02 27.92 32.05
C ARG A 169 13.79 26.77 31.09
N VAL A 170 12.70 26.83 30.35
CA VAL A 170 12.35 25.79 29.37
C VAL A 170 12.34 26.40 27.98
N THR A 171 12.95 25.69 27.03
CA THR A 171 12.85 25.99 25.61
C THR A 171 11.89 25.00 24.96
N VAL A 172 10.91 25.51 24.23
CA VAL A 172 10.00 24.72 23.40
C VAL A 172 10.53 24.68 21.98
N LEU A 173 10.65 23.47 21.44
CA LEU A 173 10.94 23.20 20.04
C LEU A 173 9.67 22.72 19.35
N LEU A 174 9.26 23.44 18.31
CA LEU A 174 8.13 23.06 17.48
C LEU A 174 8.57 22.16 16.31
N PRO A 175 7.66 21.33 15.76
CA PRO A 175 7.96 20.46 14.61
C PRO A 175 8.53 21.17 13.38
N SER A 176 9.23 20.39 12.53
CA SER A 176 9.99 20.89 11.38
C SER A 176 9.16 21.52 10.26
N TYR A 177 7.85 21.25 10.18
CA TYR A 177 6.94 21.85 9.20
C TYR A 177 6.52 23.29 9.56
N ILE A 178 6.79 23.74 10.79
CA ILE A 178 6.52 25.12 11.22
C ILE A 178 7.70 26.01 10.78
N PRO A 179 7.46 27.26 10.32
CA PRO A 179 8.51 28.18 9.87
C PRO A 179 9.64 28.34 10.90
N ALA A 180 10.89 28.38 10.42
CA ALA A 180 12.07 28.40 11.30
C ALA A 180 12.07 29.60 12.29
N ALA A 181 11.47 30.73 11.89
CA ALA A 181 11.38 31.94 12.69
C ALA A 181 10.62 31.79 14.01
N VAL A 182 9.66 30.85 14.08
CA VAL A 182 8.79 30.64 15.26
C VAL A 182 8.98 29.26 15.89
N ARG A 183 9.97 28.49 15.42
CA ARG A 183 10.20 27.11 15.88
C ARG A 183 10.75 27.01 17.30
N HIS A 184 11.35 28.09 17.79
CA HIS A 184 12.01 28.15 19.09
C HIS A 184 11.36 29.23 19.94
N ALA A 185 10.94 28.88 21.15
CA ALA A 185 10.49 29.84 22.15
C ALA A 185 10.99 29.45 23.53
N GLU A 186 11.40 30.42 24.34
CA GLU A 186 11.92 30.22 25.70
C GLU A 186 10.97 30.85 26.72
N SER A 187 10.88 30.26 27.91
CA SER A 187 10.17 30.86 29.04
C SER A 187 10.71 32.27 29.33
N ARG A 188 9.82 33.26 29.48
CA ARG A 188 10.19 34.65 29.71
C ARG A 188 10.84 34.85 31.08
N ARG A 189 10.34 34.13 32.10
CA ARG A 189 10.85 34.18 33.46
C ARG A 189 11.59 32.88 33.80
N SER A 190 12.41 32.93 34.84
CA SER A 190 13.02 31.74 35.42
C SER A 190 12.14 31.26 36.57
N TRP A 191 11.81 29.97 36.59
CA TRP A 191 10.85 29.36 37.52
C TRP A 191 11.51 28.31 38.39
N LYS A 192 10.95 28.00 39.56
CA LYS A 192 11.44 26.94 40.46
C LYS A 192 10.87 25.58 40.08
N SER A 193 9.70 25.54 39.43
CA SER A 193 9.08 24.32 38.90
C SER A 193 9.28 24.19 37.39
N GLU A 194 9.72 23.01 36.94
CA GLU A 194 9.79 22.64 35.52
C GLU A 194 8.41 22.72 34.85
N HIS A 195 7.37 22.34 35.57
CA HIS A 195 6.00 22.35 35.08
C HIS A 195 5.55 23.78 34.74
N GLN A 196 5.85 24.74 35.61
CA GLN A 196 5.51 26.14 35.43
C GLN A 196 6.38 26.82 34.35
N ALA A 197 7.68 26.50 34.31
CA ALA A 197 8.55 26.95 33.21
C ALA A 197 8.07 26.48 31.85
N SER A 198 7.58 25.24 31.76
CA SER A 198 7.05 24.68 30.53
C SER A 198 5.74 25.34 30.09
N LYS A 199 4.88 25.76 31.03
CA LYS A 199 3.65 26.51 30.72
C LYS A 199 3.97 27.90 30.16
N ASP A 200 4.93 28.60 30.76
CA ASP A 200 5.41 29.90 30.26
C ASP A 200 6.02 29.78 28.86
N ALA A 201 6.91 28.81 28.66
CA ALA A 201 7.51 28.57 27.34
C ALA A 201 6.45 28.22 26.26
N ALA A 202 5.41 27.45 26.62
CA ALA A 202 4.30 27.17 25.70
C ALA A 202 3.47 28.42 25.37
N PHE A 203 3.26 29.30 26.35
CA PHE A 203 2.57 30.57 26.15
C PHE A 203 3.33 31.50 25.20
N GLN A 204 4.65 31.64 25.39
CA GLN A 204 5.50 32.43 24.48
C GLN A 204 5.52 31.82 23.07
N ALA A 205 5.59 30.50 22.94
CA ALA A 205 5.53 29.81 21.65
C ALA A 205 4.20 30.12 20.92
N TYR A 206 3.08 30.10 21.64
CA TYR A 206 1.77 30.33 21.06
C TYR A 206 1.55 31.79 20.63
N LEU A 207 2.07 32.75 21.40
CA LEU A 207 2.07 34.16 21.01
C LEU A 207 2.92 34.40 19.75
N ALA A 208 4.10 33.78 19.65
CA ALA A 208 4.93 33.86 18.44
C ALA A 208 4.21 33.32 17.20
N LEU A 209 3.38 32.27 17.35
CA LEU A 209 2.54 31.74 16.26
C LEU A 209 1.41 32.71 15.87
N TYR A 210 0.82 33.42 16.84
CA TYR A 210 -0.19 34.46 16.61
C TYR A 210 0.40 35.66 15.86
N ASP A 211 1.55 36.17 16.32
CA ASP A 211 2.24 37.31 15.67
C ASP A 211 2.71 36.97 14.25
N ALA A 212 3.02 35.70 13.98
CA ALA A 212 3.35 35.20 12.64
C ALA A 212 2.13 34.95 11.74
N GLY A 213 0.90 35.17 12.23
CA GLY A 213 -0.34 34.98 11.47
C GLY A 213 -0.69 33.53 11.17
N LEU A 214 -0.14 32.57 11.92
CA LEU A 214 -0.43 31.13 11.77
C LEU A 214 -1.66 30.68 12.57
N VAL A 215 -2.10 31.53 13.50
CA VAL A 215 -3.29 31.36 14.33
C VAL A 215 -4.25 32.51 13.99
N ASN A 216 -5.55 32.22 13.85
CA ASN A 216 -6.54 33.25 13.53
C ASN A 216 -6.89 34.13 14.75
N GLU A 217 -7.70 35.18 14.53
CA GLU A 217 -8.15 36.08 15.61
C GLU A 217 -8.97 35.39 16.70
N HIS A 218 -9.47 34.17 16.47
CA HIS A 218 -10.16 33.35 17.46
C HIS A 218 -9.21 32.43 18.25
N MET A 219 -7.89 32.58 18.13
CA MET A 219 -6.88 31.72 18.76
C MET A 219 -7.02 30.24 18.34
N LEU A 220 -7.39 30.00 17.07
CA LEU A 220 -7.48 28.68 16.46
C LEU A 220 -6.47 28.49 15.32
N PRO A 221 -5.93 27.27 15.13
CA PRO A 221 -5.04 26.96 14.02
C PRO A 221 -5.72 27.23 12.68
N LEU A 222 -5.04 27.90 11.74
CA LEU A 222 -5.53 27.98 10.35
C LEU A 222 -5.49 26.57 9.72
N THR A 223 -6.45 26.27 8.84
CA THR A 223 -6.57 24.91 8.28
C THR A 223 -5.37 24.62 7.37
N ALA A 224 -4.92 23.36 7.29
CA ALA A 224 -3.78 22.93 6.46
C ALA A 224 -3.88 23.28 4.95
N LYS A 225 -5.03 23.78 4.48
CA LYS A 225 -5.22 24.30 3.12
C LYS A 225 -4.72 25.74 2.95
N ASP A 226 -4.59 26.49 4.05
CA ASP A 226 -4.25 27.92 4.05
C ASP A 226 -2.80 28.19 4.47
N ILE A 227 -2.17 27.29 5.24
CA ILE A 227 -0.79 27.45 5.77
C ILE A 227 0.29 26.81 4.87
N VAL A 228 -0.06 26.05 3.83
CA VAL A 228 0.95 25.41 2.97
C VAL A 228 1.16 26.22 1.69
N PRO A 229 2.00 27.28 1.67
CA PRO A 229 2.79 27.50 0.47
C PRO A 229 3.68 26.26 0.32
N ALA A 230 3.60 25.70 -0.88
CA ALA A 230 4.35 24.55 -1.38
C ALA A 230 5.60 24.23 -0.57
N ASN A 231 5.74 22.96 -0.14
CA ASN A 231 6.99 22.34 0.29
C ASN A 231 8.17 23.08 -0.34
N GLU A 232 8.99 23.77 0.46
CA GLU A 232 10.25 24.31 -0.04
C GLU A 232 10.94 23.15 -0.76
N PRO A 233 11.13 23.23 -2.09
CA PRO A 233 11.77 22.15 -2.80
C PRO A 233 13.19 22.10 -2.27
N ARG A 234 13.47 21.11 -1.40
CA ARG A 234 14.84 20.75 -1.07
C ARG A 234 15.53 20.54 -2.40
N VAL A 235 16.56 21.34 -2.66
CA VAL A 235 17.40 21.16 -3.85
C VAL A 235 17.88 19.71 -3.79
N ALA A 236 17.52 18.92 -4.79
CA ALA A 236 17.93 17.51 -4.86
C ALA A 236 19.46 17.47 -4.85
N THR A 237 20.05 17.10 -3.72
CA THR A 237 21.51 17.05 -3.55
C THR A 237 22.14 15.96 -4.42
N LEU A 238 21.33 15.03 -4.91
CA LEU A 238 21.70 13.97 -5.83
C LEU A 238 20.85 14.07 -7.10
N GLN A 239 21.52 14.19 -8.25
CA GLN A 239 20.89 13.86 -9.51
C GLN A 239 20.74 12.33 -9.58
N CYS A 240 19.52 11.85 -9.39
CA CYS A 240 19.21 10.45 -9.66
C CYS A 240 19.21 10.24 -11.18
N ASN A 241 19.89 9.19 -11.65
CA ASN A 241 19.73 8.75 -13.03
C ASN A 241 18.27 8.40 -13.29
N GLY A 242 17.79 8.68 -14.52
CA GLY A 242 16.45 8.30 -14.94
C GLY A 242 16.23 6.79 -14.86
N LEU A 243 14.95 6.39 -14.85
CA LEU A 243 14.57 4.98 -14.91
C LEU A 243 15.16 4.33 -16.17
N LEU A 244 15.72 3.13 -16.01
CA LEU A 244 16.24 2.34 -17.11
C LEU A 244 15.08 1.99 -18.06
N ASN A 245 15.20 2.40 -19.33
CA ASN A 245 14.27 2.02 -20.38
C ASN A 245 14.92 1.01 -21.33
N VAL A 246 14.60 -0.28 -21.14
CA VAL A 246 15.13 -1.39 -21.95
C VAL A 246 14.60 -1.41 -23.38
N TRP A 247 13.49 -0.74 -23.67
CA TRP A 247 12.91 -0.74 -25.01
C TRP A 247 13.74 0.05 -26.02
N LEU A 248 14.48 1.07 -25.56
CA LEU A 248 15.37 1.84 -26.42
C LEU A 248 16.53 1.00 -26.97
N SER A 249 17.13 0.16 -26.12
CA SER A 249 18.21 -0.73 -26.56
C SER A 249 17.69 -1.82 -27.49
N ILE A 250 16.47 -2.33 -27.26
CA ILE A 250 15.83 -3.27 -28.19
C ILE A 250 15.54 -2.62 -29.54
N ALA A 251 15.01 -1.39 -29.55
CA ALA A 251 14.72 -0.66 -30.78
C ALA A 251 16.00 -0.42 -31.60
N GLN A 252 17.13 -0.12 -30.94
CA GLN A 252 18.43 -0.03 -31.58
C GLN A 252 18.92 -1.39 -32.09
N ALA A 253 18.74 -2.46 -31.32
CA ALA A 253 19.12 -3.81 -31.71
C ALA A 253 18.39 -4.28 -32.97
N TRP A 254 17.14 -3.86 -33.19
CA TRP A 254 16.43 -4.12 -34.45
C TRP A 254 17.10 -3.52 -35.69
N ILE A 255 17.89 -2.45 -35.53
CA ILE A 255 18.61 -1.78 -36.61
C ILE A 255 20.00 -2.38 -36.79
N THR A 256 20.67 -2.73 -35.69
CA THR A 256 22.09 -3.13 -35.70
C THR A 256 22.31 -4.63 -35.72
N SER A 257 21.38 -5.42 -35.17
CA SER A 257 21.52 -6.88 -35.06
C SER A 257 21.17 -7.58 -36.36
N THR A 258 21.97 -8.58 -36.72
CA THR A 258 21.66 -9.54 -37.79
C THR A 258 20.97 -10.80 -37.28
N GLU A 259 20.89 -10.97 -35.95
CA GLU A 259 20.30 -12.16 -35.33
C GLU A 259 18.92 -11.83 -34.77
N ILE A 260 17.97 -12.72 -35.03
CA ILE A 260 16.58 -12.59 -34.60
C ILE A 260 16.18 -13.89 -33.91
N TRP A 261 15.64 -13.74 -32.71
CA TRP A 261 15.27 -14.82 -31.81
C TRP A 261 13.76 -15.01 -31.86
N LEU A 262 13.34 -16.23 -32.17
CA LEU A 262 11.94 -16.63 -32.30
C LEU A 262 11.55 -17.47 -31.10
N THR A 263 10.52 -17.05 -30.38
CA THR A 263 9.95 -17.76 -29.23
C THR A 263 8.52 -18.18 -29.59
N PRO A 264 8.21 -19.49 -29.67
CA PRO A 264 6.84 -19.95 -29.80
C PRO A 264 6.03 -19.55 -28.56
N VAL A 265 4.82 -19.02 -28.75
CA VAL A 265 3.90 -18.65 -27.67
C VAL A 265 2.58 -19.36 -27.90
N ARG A 266 2.15 -20.18 -26.93
CA ARG A 266 0.92 -20.96 -26.99
C ARG A 266 -0.06 -20.45 -25.95
N LEU A 267 -1.29 -20.20 -26.37
CA LEU A 267 -2.39 -19.87 -25.46
C LEU A 267 -3.29 -21.09 -25.29
N GLN A 268 -3.40 -21.59 -24.07
CA GLN A 268 -4.24 -22.73 -23.71
C GLN A 268 -5.34 -22.28 -22.76
N ASP A 269 -6.56 -22.77 -22.97
CA ASP A 269 -7.66 -22.49 -22.05
C ASP A 269 -7.59 -23.36 -20.78
N ALA A 270 -8.55 -23.16 -19.88
CA ALA A 270 -8.66 -23.92 -18.63
C ALA A 270 -8.86 -25.45 -18.83
N THR A 271 -9.27 -25.89 -20.03
CA THR A 271 -9.41 -27.31 -20.39
C THR A 271 -8.15 -27.92 -20.99
N GLY A 272 -7.13 -27.10 -21.25
CA GLY A 272 -5.89 -27.49 -21.94
C GLY A 272 -5.99 -27.46 -23.47
N LEU A 273 -7.11 -26.97 -24.03
CA LEU A 273 -7.24 -26.81 -25.47
C LEU A 273 -6.42 -25.60 -25.93
N THR A 274 -5.63 -25.79 -27.00
CA THR A 274 -4.87 -24.68 -27.58
C THR A 274 -5.81 -23.77 -28.38
N ARG A 275 -5.93 -22.52 -27.93
CA ARG A 275 -6.77 -21.47 -28.53
C ARG A 275 -6.03 -20.68 -29.61
N GLY A 276 -4.70 -20.66 -29.56
CA GLY A 276 -3.91 -20.10 -30.65
C GLY A 276 -2.41 -20.27 -30.45
N THR A 277 -1.69 -20.30 -31.57
CA THR A 277 -0.23 -20.42 -31.60
C THR A 277 0.38 -19.22 -32.31
N TYR A 278 1.39 -18.62 -31.67
CA TYR A 278 2.04 -17.41 -32.14
C TYR A 278 3.55 -17.56 -32.08
N ILE A 279 4.25 -16.74 -32.84
CA ILE A 279 5.71 -16.58 -32.78
C ILE A 279 5.99 -15.17 -32.31
N MET A 280 6.64 -15.05 -31.15
CA MET A 280 7.20 -13.81 -30.65
C MET A 280 8.63 -13.67 -31.21
N SER A 281 8.94 -12.54 -31.84
CA SER A 281 10.23 -12.28 -32.46
C SER A 281 10.91 -11.07 -31.83
N MET A 282 12.20 -11.22 -31.47
CA MET A 282 13.01 -10.22 -30.79
C MET A 282 14.43 -10.18 -31.38
N PRO A 283 15.13 -9.03 -31.40
CA PRO A 283 16.50 -8.93 -31.91
C PRO A 283 17.56 -9.32 -30.87
N VAL A 284 17.13 -9.72 -29.66
CA VAL A 284 17.97 -10.09 -28.53
C VAL A 284 17.48 -11.43 -27.97
N ALA A 285 18.41 -12.28 -27.52
CA ALA A 285 18.09 -13.51 -26.81
C ALA A 285 17.38 -13.18 -25.49
N LEU A 286 16.40 -13.99 -25.11
CA LEU A 286 15.70 -13.87 -23.84
C LEU A 286 15.99 -15.11 -23.01
N SER A 287 16.35 -14.91 -21.75
CA SER A 287 16.35 -16.02 -20.80
C SER A 287 14.96 -16.67 -20.74
N ALA A 288 14.91 -17.99 -20.48
CA ALA A 288 13.68 -18.78 -20.54
C ALA A 288 12.56 -18.11 -19.72
N LEU A 289 11.41 -17.92 -20.38
CA LEU A 289 10.22 -17.30 -19.79
C LEU A 289 9.35 -18.39 -19.15
N PRO A 290 8.83 -18.17 -17.92
CA PRO A 290 7.98 -19.15 -17.25
C PRO A 290 6.60 -19.22 -17.91
N SER A 291 6.01 -20.41 -17.95
CA SER A 291 4.60 -20.56 -18.29
C SER A 291 3.76 -19.80 -17.26
N THR A 292 2.93 -18.87 -17.73
CA THR A 292 2.28 -17.87 -16.88
C THR A 292 0.76 -18.06 -16.91
N PRO A 293 0.09 -18.19 -15.75
CA PRO A 293 -1.37 -18.25 -15.71
C PRO A 293 -1.98 -16.87 -16.02
N VAL A 294 -3.05 -16.86 -16.82
CA VAL A 294 -3.76 -15.65 -17.22
C VAL A 294 -5.26 -15.81 -16.99
N TYR A 295 -5.92 -14.75 -16.52
CA TYR A 295 -7.29 -14.81 -15.98
C TYR A 295 -8.24 -13.95 -16.81
N PHE A 296 -8.92 -14.55 -17.79
CA PHE A 296 -9.92 -13.84 -18.60
C PHE A 296 -11.29 -13.78 -17.93
N ASP A 297 -11.69 -14.84 -17.23
CA ASP A 297 -12.99 -15.02 -16.59
C ASP A 297 -12.85 -15.64 -15.18
N ARG A 298 -13.97 -16.12 -14.63
CA ARG A 298 -14.01 -16.81 -13.32
C ARG A 298 -13.95 -18.34 -13.46
N GLU A 299 -13.86 -18.88 -14.67
CA GLU A 299 -13.96 -20.32 -14.95
C GLU A 299 -12.64 -21.05 -14.75
N GLY A 300 -11.52 -20.32 -14.75
CA GLY A 300 -10.21 -20.83 -14.38
C GLY A 300 -9.07 -20.08 -15.05
N PRO A 301 -7.82 -20.31 -14.63
CA PRO A 301 -6.66 -19.76 -15.33
C PRO A 301 -6.50 -20.42 -16.69
N TRP A 302 -6.34 -19.59 -17.71
CA TRP A 302 -5.75 -20.01 -18.98
C TRP A 302 -4.23 -20.02 -18.81
N LEU A 303 -3.51 -20.75 -19.65
CA LEU A 303 -2.06 -20.85 -19.59
C LEU A 303 -1.42 -20.20 -20.81
N LEU A 304 -0.50 -19.29 -20.55
CA LEU A 304 0.38 -18.71 -21.55
C LEU A 304 1.74 -19.40 -21.47
N ASP A 305 2.08 -20.19 -22.47
CA ASP A 305 3.29 -20.99 -22.51
C ASP A 305 4.30 -20.46 -23.52
N PHE A 306 5.57 -20.35 -23.10
CA PHE A 306 6.68 -19.87 -23.91
C PHE A 306 7.62 -21.04 -24.24
N GLY A 307 7.71 -21.36 -25.53
CA GLY A 307 8.56 -22.43 -26.03
C GLY A 307 10.05 -22.07 -26.09
N PRO A 308 10.92 -23.04 -26.44
CA PRO A 308 12.35 -22.80 -26.60
C PRO A 308 12.62 -21.82 -27.73
N GLN A 309 13.63 -20.97 -27.56
CA GLN A 309 14.00 -19.98 -28.56
C GLN A 309 14.81 -20.59 -29.70
N GLU A 310 14.53 -20.15 -30.93
CA GLU A 310 15.29 -20.47 -32.13
C GLU A 310 15.96 -19.20 -32.68
N ARG A 311 17.25 -19.28 -33.02
CA ARG A 311 18.01 -18.17 -33.61
C ARG A 311 17.96 -18.24 -35.14
N LYS A 312 17.62 -17.13 -35.79
CA LYS A 312 17.64 -16.97 -37.25
C LYS A 312 18.38 -15.71 -37.69
N GLU A 313 18.98 -15.74 -38.88
CA GLU A 313 19.71 -14.60 -39.47
C GLU A 313 18.80 -13.64 -40.26
N LYS A 314 17.59 -14.08 -40.62
CA LYS A 314 16.58 -13.27 -41.31
C LYS A 314 15.20 -13.55 -40.75
N LEU A 315 14.41 -12.50 -40.60
CA LEU A 315 13.01 -12.60 -40.19
C LEU A 315 12.12 -12.73 -41.41
N GLU A 316 11.71 -13.95 -41.69
CA GLU A 316 10.76 -14.29 -42.77
C GLU A 316 9.31 -14.27 -42.29
N VAL A 317 9.09 -14.04 -40.99
CA VAL A 317 7.78 -14.12 -40.34
C VAL A 317 7.06 -12.76 -40.48
N PRO A 318 5.76 -12.73 -40.83
CA PRO A 318 4.98 -11.49 -40.92
C PRO A 318 4.86 -10.78 -39.57
N ASP A 319 4.50 -9.50 -39.58
CA ASP A 319 4.15 -8.76 -38.35
C ASP A 319 2.64 -8.63 -38.23
N HIS A 320 2.03 -9.37 -37.31
CA HIS A 320 0.61 -9.25 -37.00
C HIS A 320 0.35 -8.42 -35.73
N SER A 321 1.39 -7.87 -35.07
CA SER A 321 1.26 -7.16 -33.78
C SER A 321 0.23 -6.05 -33.82
N SER A 322 0.27 -5.18 -34.84
CA SER A 322 -0.67 -4.05 -34.95
C SER A 322 -2.11 -4.51 -35.14
N VAL A 323 -2.34 -5.61 -35.86
CA VAL A 323 -3.68 -6.16 -36.12
C VAL A 323 -4.23 -6.78 -34.84
N LEU A 324 -3.43 -7.57 -34.12
CA LEU A 324 -3.79 -8.17 -32.84
C LEU A 324 -4.11 -7.11 -31.78
N LEU A 325 -3.30 -6.05 -31.70
CA LEU A 325 -3.58 -4.90 -30.84
C LEU A 325 -4.86 -4.18 -31.25
N ALA A 326 -5.07 -3.95 -32.55
CA ALA A 326 -6.26 -3.25 -33.05
C ALA A 326 -7.55 -4.02 -32.80
N LEU A 327 -7.49 -5.35 -32.91
CA LEU A 327 -8.62 -6.24 -32.67
C LEU A 327 -9.21 -6.02 -31.26
N HIS A 328 -8.36 -5.89 -30.24
CA HIS A 328 -8.78 -5.65 -28.86
C HIS A 328 -8.92 -4.15 -28.52
N PHE A 329 -7.92 -3.34 -28.84
CA PHE A 329 -7.76 -1.96 -28.32
C PHE A 329 -8.15 -0.85 -29.31
N GLY A 330 -8.31 -1.13 -30.60
CA GLY A 330 -8.48 -0.10 -31.64
C GLY A 330 -9.72 0.81 -31.48
N HIS A 331 -10.68 0.42 -30.65
CA HIS A 331 -11.83 1.27 -30.30
C HIS A 331 -11.54 2.33 -29.23
N ARG A 332 -10.37 2.26 -28.56
CA ARG A 332 -10.00 3.16 -27.45
C ARG A 332 -8.98 4.21 -27.86
N TRP A 333 -8.06 3.84 -28.75
CA TRP A 333 -6.98 4.68 -29.24
C TRP A 333 -6.54 4.18 -30.61
N ASP A 334 -6.01 5.10 -31.41
CA ASP A 334 -5.53 4.80 -32.75
C ASP A 334 -4.19 4.07 -32.68
N ILE A 335 -4.09 2.96 -33.40
CA ILE A 335 -2.90 2.10 -33.39
C ILE A 335 -2.16 2.36 -34.69
N ALA A 336 -0.97 2.95 -34.59
CA ALA A 336 -0.14 3.24 -35.74
C ALA A 336 0.18 1.96 -36.52
N HIS A 337 -0.43 1.82 -37.71
CA HIS A 337 -0.22 0.68 -38.58
C HIS A 337 1.09 0.83 -39.37
N GLY A 338 1.86 -0.25 -39.47
CA GLY A 338 3.13 -0.26 -40.23
C GLY A 338 4.32 0.38 -39.50
N GLN A 339 4.17 0.82 -38.25
CA GLN A 339 5.32 1.15 -37.40
C GLN A 339 5.91 -0.11 -36.80
N GLN A 340 7.23 -0.19 -36.81
CA GLN A 340 7.97 -1.31 -36.24
C GLN A 340 7.74 -1.39 -34.74
N GLN A 341 7.18 -2.52 -34.29
CA GLN A 341 7.00 -2.81 -32.87
C GLN A 341 8.30 -3.35 -32.27
N VAL A 342 8.56 -3.02 -30.99
CA VAL A 342 9.72 -3.55 -30.26
C VAL A 342 9.64 -5.05 -30.04
N ILE A 343 8.42 -5.59 -29.91
CA ILE A 343 8.11 -7.02 -29.91
C ILE A 343 7.19 -7.32 -31.09
N ARG A 344 7.58 -8.28 -31.95
CA ARG A 344 6.77 -8.70 -33.09
C ARG A 344 6.06 -10.01 -32.79
N PHE A 345 4.78 -10.09 -33.11
CA PHE A 345 3.97 -11.29 -32.98
C PHE A 345 3.42 -11.70 -34.33
N ALA A 346 3.50 -12.99 -34.64
CA ALA A 346 2.91 -13.58 -35.82
C ALA A 346 2.05 -14.76 -35.44
N SER A 347 0.86 -14.85 -36.02
CA SER A 347 0.00 -16.02 -35.82
C SER A 347 0.43 -17.14 -36.75
N GLN A 348 0.41 -18.38 -36.25
CA GLN A 348 0.59 -19.58 -37.06
C GLN A 348 -0.75 -20.10 -37.62
N ASP A 349 -1.87 -19.59 -37.12
CA ASP A 349 -3.23 -20.05 -37.45
C ASP A 349 -3.85 -19.30 -38.65
N GLY A 350 -3.04 -18.52 -39.38
CA GLY A 350 -3.44 -17.80 -40.59
C GLY A 350 -2.84 -16.40 -40.71
N GLU A 351 -3.01 -15.80 -41.88
CA GLU A 351 -2.63 -14.39 -42.10
C GLU A 351 -3.67 -13.43 -41.51
N LEU A 352 -3.16 -12.39 -40.84
CA LEU A 352 -3.99 -11.37 -40.19
C LEU A 352 -3.76 -10.01 -40.84
N HIS A 353 -4.84 -9.41 -41.32
CA HIS A 353 -4.83 -8.14 -42.04
C HIS A 353 -5.79 -7.15 -41.39
N ILE A 354 -5.46 -5.86 -41.42
CA ILE A 354 -6.29 -4.82 -40.77
C ILE A 354 -7.67 -4.66 -41.42
N ASN A 355 -7.79 -4.95 -42.71
CA ASN A 355 -9.05 -4.90 -43.47
C ASN A 355 -10.06 -5.99 -43.06
N GLN A 356 -9.63 -6.98 -42.26
CA GLN A 356 -10.49 -8.01 -41.69
C GLN A 356 -11.27 -7.50 -40.47
N LEU A 357 -10.92 -6.33 -39.92
CA LEU A 357 -11.70 -5.67 -38.87
C LEU A 357 -12.87 -4.93 -39.49
N SER A 358 -14.07 -5.11 -38.93
CA SER A 358 -15.32 -4.54 -39.46
C SER A 358 -15.57 -4.85 -40.94
N ALA A 359 -15.11 -6.01 -41.42
CA ALA A 359 -15.01 -6.32 -42.84
C ALA A 359 -16.34 -6.62 -43.52
N ARG A 360 -17.26 -7.31 -42.82
CA ARG A 360 -18.53 -7.76 -43.39
C ARG A 360 -19.72 -7.25 -42.60
N GLY A 361 -20.86 -7.07 -43.26
CA GLY A 361 -22.14 -6.85 -42.58
C GLY A 361 -22.70 -8.14 -42.00
N PHE A 362 -23.65 -8.02 -41.06
CA PHE A 362 -24.36 -9.17 -40.50
C PHE A 362 -25.31 -9.80 -41.53
N THR A 363 -25.24 -11.12 -41.73
CA THR A 363 -26.10 -11.86 -42.67
C THR A 363 -27.10 -12.77 -41.97
N THR A 364 -28.11 -13.25 -42.70
CA THR A 364 -29.12 -14.18 -42.14
C THR A 364 -28.50 -15.51 -41.69
N THR A 365 -27.45 -15.99 -42.36
CA THR A 365 -26.70 -17.19 -41.94
C THR A 365 -26.01 -17.04 -40.59
N ASP A 366 -25.73 -15.81 -40.16
CA ASP A 366 -25.16 -15.53 -38.85
C ASP A 366 -26.22 -15.55 -37.75
N ALA A 367 -27.49 -15.29 -38.10
CA ALA A 367 -28.61 -15.29 -37.16
C ALA A 367 -28.90 -16.68 -36.61
N ASP A 368 -28.67 -17.72 -37.41
CA ASP A 368 -28.94 -19.13 -37.06
C ASP A 368 -27.84 -19.75 -36.19
N ARG A 369 -26.73 -19.04 -35.95
CA ARG A 369 -25.64 -19.54 -35.10
C ARG A 369 -25.97 -19.30 -33.62
N GLU A 370 -25.79 -20.33 -32.80
CA GLU A 370 -25.85 -20.20 -31.33
C GLU A 370 -24.68 -19.36 -30.80
N GLU A 371 -23.48 -19.55 -31.34
CA GLU A 371 -22.28 -18.80 -30.98
C GLU A 371 -21.58 -18.23 -32.22
N MET A 372 -21.14 -16.97 -32.12
CA MET A 372 -20.34 -16.32 -33.16
C MET A 372 -18.85 -16.40 -32.78
N PRO A 373 -17.99 -17.00 -33.61
CA PRO A 373 -16.55 -17.06 -33.35
C PRO A 373 -15.84 -15.73 -33.69
N TYR A 374 -16.58 -14.64 -33.91
CA TYR A 374 -16.09 -13.35 -34.37
C TYR A 374 -16.67 -12.22 -33.53
N LEU A 375 -15.93 -11.11 -33.42
CA LEU A 375 -16.41 -9.91 -32.76
C LEU A 375 -17.39 -9.14 -33.66
N VAL A 376 -18.43 -8.60 -33.03
CA VAL A 376 -19.40 -7.70 -33.65
C VAL A 376 -19.07 -6.27 -33.25
N ARG A 377 -19.02 -5.35 -34.19
CA ARG A 377 -18.70 -3.94 -33.97
C ARG A 377 -19.88 -3.04 -34.29
N ASP A 378 -20.04 -2.01 -33.46
CA ASP A 378 -20.94 -0.90 -33.77
C ASP A 378 -20.28 0.09 -34.74
N GLU A 379 -21.02 1.13 -35.13
CA GLU A 379 -20.51 2.18 -36.03
C GLU A 379 -19.30 2.94 -35.50
N SER A 380 -19.09 2.97 -34.18
CA SER A 380 -17.89 3.55 -33.56
C SER A 380 -16.69 2.60 -33.55
N GLY A 381 -16.84 1.38 -34.07
CA GLY A 381 -15.79 0.35 -34.05
C GLY A 381 -15.65 -0.36 -32.70
N CYS A 382 -16.53 -0.10 -31.74
CA CYS A 382 -16.49 -0.76 -30.43
C CYS A 382 -16.84 -2.24 -30.55
N PRO A 383 -16.03 -3.17 -30.00
CA PRO A 383 -16.27 -4.60 -30.10
C PRO A 383 -17.28 -5.12 -29.06
N TYR A 384 -18.06 -6.12 -29.47
CA TYR A 384 -19.04 -6.85 -28.69
C TYR A 384 -18.99 -8.33 -29.02
N VAL A 385 -19.42 -9.15 -28.06
CA VAL A 385 -19.64 -10.59 -28.27
C VAL A 385 -21.11 -10.79 -28.63
N TYR A 386 -21.35 -11.53 -29.71
CA TYR A 386 -22.70 -11.93 -30.11
C TYR A 386 -23.39 -12.72 -29.00
N GLY A 387 -24.65 -12.40 -28.73
CA GLY A 387 -25.51 -13.14 -27.81
C GLY A 387 -26.53 -13.98 -28.58
N HIS A 388 -27.47 -13.31 -29.25
CA HIS A 388 -28.48 -13.95 -30.10
C HIS A 388 -29.20 -12.93 -30.98
N PHE A 389 -29.97 -13.42 -31.94
CA PHE A 389 -30.74 -12.63 -32.90
C PHE A 389 -32.14 -12.26 -32.38
N LEU A 390 -32.62 -11.06 -32.71
CA LEU A 390 -33.95 -10.56 -32.39
C LEU A 390 -34.67 -10.10 -33.66
N ASN A 391 -35.89 -10.58 -33.88
CA ASN A 391 -36.67 -10.27 -35.10
C ASN A 391 -37.18 -8.82 -35.14
N SER A 392 -37.27 -8.15 -33.99
CA SER A 392 -37.81 -6.79 -33.86
C SER A 392 -37.13 -6.01 -32.73
N LYS A 393 -37.33 -4.70 -32.73
CA LYS A 393 -36.82 -3.79 -31.70
C LYS A 393 -37.43 -4.12 -30.32
N PRO A 394 -36.62 -4.50 -29.31
CA PRO A 394 -37.13 -4.75 -27.96
C PRO A 394 -37.51 -3.43 -27.26
N SER A 395 -38.36 -3.52 -26.23
CA SER A 395 -38.75 -2.34 -25.43
C SER A 395 -37.58 -1.83 -24.58
N LEU A 396 -37.58 -0.53 -24.27
CA LEU A 396 -36.53 0.12 -23.48
C LEU A 396 -36.38 -0.47 -22.06
N GLU A 397 -37.47 -1.04 -21.53
CA GLU A 397 -37.52 -1.66 -20.21
C GLU A 397 -36.68 -2.94 -20.14
N LEU A 398 -36.52 -3.66 -21.25
CA LEU A 398 -35.76 -4.90 -21.33
C LEU A 398 -34.24 -4.68 -21.53
N ILE A 399 -33.82 -3.44 -21.76
CA ILE A 399 -32.45 -3.09 -22.14
C ILE A 399 -31.74 -2.38 -20.98
N GLN A 400 -30.55 -2.87 -20.62
CA GLN A 400 -29.71 -2.27 -19.59
C GLN A 400 -29.06 -0.97 -20.09
N ARG A 401 -28.45 -1.01 -21.28
CA ARG A 401 -27.75 0.14 -21.87
C ARG A 401 -28.15 0.34 -23.34
N PRO A 402 -29.12 1.21 -23.64
CA PRO A 402 -29.47 1.54 -25.02
C PRO A 402 -28.30 2.23 -25.72
N PHE A 403 -28.12 1.98 -27.02
CA PHE A 403 -27.08 2.67 -27.79
C PHE A 403 -27.46 4.14 -27.99
N ARG A 404 -26.43 4.99 -27.96
CA ARG A 404 -26.58 6.44 -28.11
C ARG A 404 -26.48 6.82 -29.58
N ARG A 405 -26.98 8.02 -29.90
CA ARG A 405 -26.75 8.67 -31.18
C ARG A 405 -25.23 8.85 -31.39
N ILE A 406 -24.72 8.45 -32.57
CA ILE A 406 -23.31 8.59 -32.95
C ILE A 406 -23.29 9.40 -34.24
N GLY A 407 -22.84 10.66 -34.17
CA GLY A 407 -22.89 11.58 -35.31
C GLY A 407 -24.32 11.76 -35.86
N ASP A 408 -24.49 11.49 -37.15
CA ASP A 408 -25.76 11.59 -37.87
C ASP A 408 -26.66 10.36 -37.72
N SER A 409 -26.13 9.24 -37.20
CA SER A 409 -26.90 8.01 -37.03
C SER A 409 -27.90 8.10 -35.87
N PRO A 410 -29.14 7.64 -36.05
CA PRO A 410 -30.21 7.76 -35.05
C PRO A 410 -29.87 7.01 -33.77
N GLY A 411 -30.29 7.57 -32.62
CA GLY A 411 -30.17 6.88 -31.33
C GLY A 411 -31.20 5.76 -31.18
N PHE A 412 -31.13 4.99 -30.08
CA PHE A 412 -32.06 3.89 -29.85
C PHE A 412 -33.54 4.28 -29.96
N GLN A 413 -33.95 5.47 -29.51
CA GLN A 413 -35.36 5.90 -29.60
C GLN A 413 -35.80 6.08 -31.06
N ASP A 414 -34.97 6.74 -31.87
CA ASP A 414 -35.26 7.08 -33.27
C ASP A 414 -34.98 5.92 -34.25
N ALA A 415 -34.29 4.87 -33.79
CA ALA A 415 -33.96 3.72 -34.61
C ALA A 415 -35.23 2.95 -35.07
N PRO A 416 -35.27 2.44 -36.30
CA PRO A 416 -36.45 1.79 -36.86
C PRO A 416 -36.86 0.54 -36.06
N SER A 417 -38.18 0.37 -35.88
CA SER A 417 -38.74 -0.74 -35.10
C SER A 417 -38.93 -2.03 -35.91
N ASN A 418 -39.03 -1.91 -37.24
CA ASN A 418 -39.37 -3.00 -38.17
C ASN A 418 -38.13 -3.70 -38.78
N ILE A 419 -36.97 -3.56 -38.14
CA ILE A 419 -35.74 -4.23 -38.56
C ILE A 419 -35.27 -5.20 -37.48
N PRO A 420 -34.46 -6.21 -37.84
CA PRO A 420 -33.87 -7.10 -36.85
C PRO A 420 -32.79 -6.42 -36.01
N TYR A 421 -32.67 -6.87 -34.77
CA TYR A 421 -31.70 -6.43 -33.77
C TYR A 421 -30.85 -7.60 -33.29
N LEU A 422 -29.68 -7.28 -32.74
CA LEU A 422 -28.75 -8.23 -32.13
C LEU A 422 -28.70 -7.97 -30.64
N ALA A 423 -28.86 -9.01 -29.83
CA ALA A 423 -28.50 -8.97 -28.42
C ALA A 423 -26.99 -9.15 -28.30
N LEU A 424 -26.32 -8.18 -27.68
CA LEU A 424 -24.87 -8.10 -27.59
C LEU A 424 -24.40 -8.07 -26.14
N ARG A 425 -23.30 -8.78 -25.87
CA ARG A 425 -22.56 -8.70 -24.61
C ARG A 425 -21.35 -7.81 -24.79
N LYS A 426 -20.99 -7.07 -23.74
CA LYS A 426 -19.84 -6.18 -23.79
C LYS A 426 -18.54 -6.99 -23.86
N TRP A 427 -17.65 -6.64 -24.80
CA TRP A 427 -16.29 -7.16 -24.80
C TRP A 427 -15.57 -6.74 -23.50
N PRO A 428 -14.98 -7.67 -22.73
CA PRO A 428 -14.43 -7.34 -21.43
C PRO A 428 -13.23 -6.40 -21.57
N ARG A 429 -13.05 -5.53 -20.57
CA ARG A 429 -11.89 -4.61 -20.58
C ARG A 429 -10.58 -5.29 -20.16
N HIS A 430 -10.64 -6.54 -19.69
CA HIS A 430 -9.54 -7.36 -19.19
C HIS A 430 -8.40 -6.58 -18.50
N PRO A 431 -8.70 -5.76 -17.46
CA PRO A 431 -7.63 -5.17 -16.67
C PRO A 431 -6.96 -6.26 -15.84
N ALA A 432 -5.62 -6.24 -15.78
CA ALA A 432 -4.81 -7.09 -14.89
C ALA A 432 -4.95 -8.61 -15.14
N LEU A 433 -4.73 -9.05 -16.38
CA LEU A 433 -4.82 -10.46 -16.80
C LEU A 433 -3.85 -11.41 -16.09
N LEU A 434 -2.77 -10.89 -15.50
CA LEU A 434 -1.76 -11.69 -14.79
C LEU A 434 -2.13 -11.98 -13.33
N HIS A 435 -3.18 -11.33 -12.80
CA HIS A 435 -3.50 -11.41 -11.38
C HIS A 435 -4.87 -12.06 -11.19
N GLN A 436 -4.93 -13.04 -10.29
CA GLN A 436 -6.19 -13.62 -9.86
C GLN A 436 -6.97 -12.57 -9.07
N LYS A 437 -8.15 -12.19 -9.55
CA LYS A 437 -9.06 -11.36 -8.75
C LYS A 437 -9.45 -12.13 -7.49
N SER A 438 -9.23 -11.52 -6.34
CA SER A 438 -9.60 -12.10 -5.04
C SER A 438 -11.06 -12.54 -5.05
N VAL A 439 -11.35 -13.73 -4.52
CA VAL A 439 -12.72 -14.22 -4.29
C VAL A 439 -13.52 -13.25 -3.42
N ASN A 440 -12.84 -12.38 -2.65
CA ASN A 440 -13.44 -11.37 -1.78
C ASN A 440 -13.71 -10.02 -2.47
N ASP A 441 -13.35 -9.83 -3.75
CA ASP A 441 -13.77 -8.65 -4.53
C ASP A 441 -15.25 -8.77 -4.91
N SER A 442 -16.11 -8.57 -3.91
CA SER A 442 -17.55 -8.32 -3.99
C SER A 442 -18.38 -9.29 -4.85
N LEU A 443 -19.41 -9.83 -4.19
CA LEU A 443 -20.62 -10.43 -4.77
C LEU A 443 -20.94 -9.92 -6.20
N PRO A 444 -21.43 -10.77 -7.12
CA PRO A 444 -21.89 -10.29 -8.41
C PRO A 444 -22.81 -9.08 -8.19
N GLN A 445 -22.44 -7.95 -8.81
CA GLN A 445 -23.28 -6.77 -8.94
C GLN A 445 -24.71 -7.24 -9.20
N ALA A 446 -25.63 -6.74 -8.37
CA ALA A 446 -27.08 -6.93 -8.38
C ALA A 446 -27.58 -7.74 -9.59
N THR A 447 -28.24 -8.88 -9.31
CA THR A 447 -29.02 -9.66 -10.28
C THR A 447 -29.77 -8.73 -11.21
N ASN A 448 -29.18 -8.49 -12.37
CA ASN A 448 -29.60 -7.43 -13.27
C ASN A 448 -30.87 -7.95 -13.93
N THR A 449 -32.03 -7.45 -13.49
CA THR A 449 -33.35 -7.99 -13.87
C THR A 449 -33.66 -7.87 -15.36
N LYS A 450 -32.90 -7.07 -16.10
CA LYS A 450 -33.10 -6.84 -17.53
C LYS A 450 -32.34 -7.87 -18.38
N PRO A 451 -33.02 -8.54 -19.33
CA PRO A 451 -32.45 -9.65 -20.10
C PRO A 451 -31.37 -9.21 -21.11
N TYR A 452 -31.43 -7.98 -21.63
CA TYR A 452 -30.51 -7.53 -22.67
C TYR A 452 -29.49 -6.51 -22.14
N ALA A 453 -28.22 -6.90 -22.10
CA ALA A 453 -27.12 -6.01 -21.73
C ALA A 453 -27.00 -4.82 -22.70
N ARG A 454 -27.04 -5.12 -24.00
CA ARG A 454 -27.11 -4.14 -25.09
C ARG A 454 -27.81 -4.75 -26.29
N VAL A 455 -28.47 -3.91 -27.08
CA VAL A 455 -29.05 -4.30 -28.36
C VAL A 455 -28.56 -3.38 -29.46
N TYR A 456 -28.41 -3.88 -30.67
CA TYR A 456 -27.96 -3.08 -31.81
C TYR A 456 -28.60 -3.56 -33.12
N PRO A 457 -29.00 -2.65 -34.03
CA PRO A 457 -29.56 -3.04 -35.33
C PRO A 457 -28.63 -3.96 -36.12
N ALA A 458 -29.13 -5.11 -36.56
CA ALA A 458 -28.35 -6.07 -37.33
C ALA A 458 -27.78 -5.48 -38.64
N PRO A 459 -28.54 -4.69 -39.43
CA PRO A 459 -28.02 -4.09 -40.67
C PRO A 459 -26.89 -3.07 -40.46
N TRP A 460 -26.77 -2.48 -39.27
CA TRP A 460 -25.72 -1.51 -38.94
C TRP A 460 -24.50 -2.17 -38.31
N ALA A 461 -24.63 -3.43 -37.88
CA ALA A 461 -23.57 -4.17 -37.25
C ALA A 461 -22.55 -4.62 -38.30
N LYS A 462 -21.27 -4.43 -37.99
CA LYS A 462 -20.16 -5.00 -38.76
C LYS A 462 -19.55 -6.15 -37.98
N ILE A 463 -19.09 -7.18 -38.68
CA ILE A 463 -18.48 -8.37 -38.09
C ILE A 463 -17.03 -8.45 -38.56
N ASP A 464 -16.14 -8.76 -37.63
CA ASP A 464 -14.74 -9.08 -37.94
C ASP A 464 -14.65 -10.44 -38.65
N THR A 465 -13.65 -10.64 -39.51
CA THR A 465 -13.36 -11.99 -40.06
C THR A 465 -12.22 -12.68 -39.33
N ILE A 466 -11.66 -12.03 -38.31
CA ILE A 466 -10.61 -12.59 -37.45
C ILE A 466 -11.25 -13.33 -36.26
N PRO A 467 -10.91 -14.61 -36.02
CA PRO A 467 -11.42 -15.38 -34.88
C PRO A 467 -11.24 -14.69 -33.52
N LEU A 468 -12.20 -14.92 -32.63
CA LEU A 468 -12.25 -14.36 -31.28
C LEU A 468 -11.00 -14.69 -30.44
N ASP A 469 -10.39 -15.86 -30.67
CA ASP A 469 -9.20 -16.30 -29.95
C ASP A 469 -8.00 -15.37 -30.15
N HIS A 470 -7.88 -14.76 -31.33
CA HIS A 470 -6.85 -13.73 -31.58
C HIS A 470 -7.12 -12.43 -30.82
N ALA A 471 -8.38 -12.13 -30.48
CA ALA A 471 -8.72 -10.96 -29.66
C ALA A 471 -8.34 -11.17 -28.20
N TYR A 472 -8.43 -12.41 -27.70
CA TYR A 472 -7.91 -12.78 -26.38
C TYR A 472 -6.39 -12.68 -26.32
N PHE A 473 -5.69 -13.18 -27.34
CA PHE A 473 -4.24 -13.01 -27.41
C PHE A 473 -3.82 -11.54 -27.55
N GLY A 474 -4.51 -10.74 -28.37
CA GLY A 474 -4.27 -9.31 -28.48
C GLY A 474 -4.40 -8.57 -27.14
N ALA A 475 -5.29 -9.01 -26.26
CA ALA A 475 -5.43 -8.49 -24.90
C ALA A 475 -4.22 -8.78 -24.01
N LEU A 476 -3.48 -9.87 -24.27
CA LEU A 476 -2.31 -10.30 -23.51
C LEU A 476 -1.02 -9.60 -23.92
N ILE A 477 -0.96 -8.98 -25.10
CA ILE A 477 0.27 -8.34 -25.60
C ILE A 477 0.88 -7.36 -24.57
N PRO A 478 0.13 -6.47 -23.91
CA PRO A 478 0.69 -5.61 -22.85
C PRO A 478 1.25 -6.41 -21.66
N SER A 479 0.58 -7.48 -21.25
CA SER A 479 1.05 -8.36 -20.17
C SER A 479 2.31 -9.12 -20.55
N ILE A 480 2.41 -9.62 -21.79
CA ILE A 480 3.62 -10.25 -22.33
C ILE A 480 4.77 -9.24 -22.36
N SER A 481 4.48 -8.00 -22.80
CA SER A 481 5.48 -6.93 -22.85
C SER A 481 6.04 -6.62 -21.46
N HIS A 482 5.18 -6.56 -20.44
CA HIS A 482 5.59 -6.39 -19.04
C HIS A 482 6.47 -7.55 -18.54
N ILE A 483 6.08 -8.81 -18.80
CA ILE A 483 6.88 -9.99 -18.44
C ILE A 483 8.28 -9.93 -19.07
N VAL A 484 8.35 -9.58 -20.35
CA VAL A 484 9.61 -9.44 -21.10
C VAL A 484 10.45 -8.30 -20.53
N GLU A 485 9.85 -7.15 -20.24
CA GLU A 485 10.53 -5.99 -19.67
C GLU A 485 11.18 -6.30 -18.32
N VAL A 486 10.40 -6.83 -17.38
CA VAL A 486 10.88 -7.16 -16.04
C VAL A 486 12.04 -8.17 -16.11
N ARG A 487 11.95 -9.13 -17.05
CA ARG A 487 13.02 -10.11 -17.28
C ARG A 487 14.30 -9.47 -17.82
N LEU A 488 14.19 -8.60 -18.83
CA LEU A 488 15.32 -7.88 -19.40
C LEU A 488 15.99 -6.94 -18.38
N VAL A 489 15.19 -6.26 -17.57
CA VAL A 489 15.69 -5.41 -16.48
C VAL A 489 16.47 -6.26 -15.47
N ALA A 490 15.93 -7.39 -15.03
CA ALA A 490 16.63 -8.29 -14.11
C ALA A 490 17.95 -8.81 -14.70
N GLU A 491 17.96 -9.20 -15.98
CA GLU A 491 19.16 -9.67 -16.68
C GLU A 491 20.22 -8.57 -16.79
N GLN A 492 19.81 -7.36 -17.16
CA GLN A 492 20.72 -6.22 -17.22
C GLN A 492 21.28 -5.85 -15.84
N LEU A 493 20.47 -5.90 -14.77
CA LEU A 493 20.94 -5.67 -13.40
C LEU A 493 21.96 -6.74 -12.97
N SER A 494 21.70 -8.00 -13.29
CA SER A 494 22.62 -9.12 -13.02
C SER A 494 23.97 -8.94 -13.73
N LEU A 495 23.96 -8.47 -14.98
CA LEU A 495 25.18 -8.26 -15.77
C LEU A 495 25.93 -6.94 -15.46
N SER A 496 25.28 -5.99 -14.77
CA SER A 496 25.83 -4.66 -14.47
C SER A 496 26.11 -4.48 -12.98
N LEU A 497 25.17 -3.87 -12.25
CA LEU A 497 25.33 -3.47 -10.84
C LEU A 497 25.54 -4.67 -9.91
N LEU A 498 24.93 -5.81 -10.22
CA LEU A 498 24.99 -7.02 -9.40
C LEU A 498 26.03 -8.03 -9.92
N ARG A 499 26.84 -7.65 -10.90
CA ARG A 499 27.81 -8.54 -11.55
C ARG A 499 28.77 -9.17 -10.54
N ASP A 500 29.27 -8.39 -9.59
CA ASP A 500 30.24 -8.84 -8.60
C ASP A 500 29.64 -9.81 -7.57
N LEU A 501 28.31 -9.83 -7.43
CA LEU A 501 27.60 -10.77 -6.56
C LEU A 501 27.40 -12.14 -7.22
N ASN A 502 27.60 -12.22 -8.54
CA ASN A 502 27.63 -13.46 -9.32
C ASN A 502 26.41 -14.37 -9.09
N PHE A 503 25.21 -13.79 -9.13
CA PHE A 503 23.96 -14.53 -8.95
C PHE A 503 23.77 -15.58 -10.05
N SER A 504 23.71 -16.85 -9.67
CA SER A 504 23.43 -17.96 -10.61
C SER A 504 21.95 -18.06 -10.99
N ASP A 505 21.06 -17.58 -10.13
CA ASP A 505 19.60 -17.69 -10.31
C ASP A 505 18.96 -16.31 -10.48
N LEU A 506 18.47 -16.04 -11.69
CA LEU A 506 17.79 -14.79 -12.04
C LEU A 506 16.42 -14.64 -11.32
N SER A 507 15.84 -15.73 -10.81
CA SER A 507 14.59 -15.69 -10.05
C SER A 507 14.70 -14.86 -8.76
N LEU A 508 15.89 -14.85 -8.14
CA LEU A 508 16.17 -14.06 -6.95
C LEU A 508 16.23 -12.57 -7.27
N VAL A 509 16.86 -12.20 -8.40
CA VAL A 509 16.91 -10.81 -8.86
C VAL A 509 15.51 -10.31 -9.20
N LEU A 510 14.71 -11.12 -9.90
CA LEU A 510 13.30 -10.83 -10.19
C LEU A 510 12.49 -10.60 -8.90
N THR A 511 12.67 -11.47 -7.91
CA THR A 511 12.01 -11.34 -6.61
C THR A 511 12.44 -10.06 -5.88
N ALA A 512 13.74 -9.71 -5.95
CA ALA A 512 14.29 -8.53 -5.30
C ALA A 512 13.79 -7.20 -5.89
N ILE A 513 13.52 -7.15 -7.20
CA ILE A 513 12.98 -5.94 -7.86
C ILE A 513 11.45 -5.86 -7.84
N SER A 514 10.77 -6.91 -7.37
CA SER A 514 9.31 -7.00 -7.31
C SER A 514 8.79 -6.54 -5.95
N THR A 515 8.03 -5.44 -5.93
CA THR A 515 7.43 -4.91 -4.70
C THR A 515 6.14 -5.66 -4.34
N LYS A 516 5.70 -5.59 -3.09
CA LYS A 516 4.39 -6.16 -2.70
C LYS A 516 3.23 -5.58 -3.53
N GLY A 517 3.32 -4.29 -3.87
CA GLY A 517 2.29 -3.58 -4.63
C GLY A 517 2.21 -3.98 -6.10
N SER A 518 3.21 -4.65 -6.67
CA SER A 518 3.17 -5.12 -8.06
C SER A 518 2.33 -6.39 -8.24
N LEU A 519 1.89 -7.03 -7.15
CA LEU A 519 1.07 -8.25 -7.17
C LEU A 519 1.67 -9.40 -8.00
N GLU A 520 3.00 -9.41 -8.16
CA GLU A 520 3.76 -10.46 -8.83
C GLU A 520 3.73 -11.77 -8.02
N ALA A 521 4.11 -12.88 -8.66
CA ALA A 521 4.13 -14.19 -8.02
C ALA A 521 5.06 -14.26 -6.78
N THR A 522 6.12 -13.45 -6.78
CA THR A 522 7.04 -13.29 -5.66
C THR A 522 7.30 -11.81 -5.39
N ASN A 523 7.72 -11.50 -4.16
CA ASN A 523 8.07 -10.14 -3.76
C ASN A 523 9.32 -10.13 -2.88
N TYR A 524 9.93 -8.95 -2.75
CA TYR A 524 11.19 -8.78 -2.05
C TYR A 524 11.11 -8.94 -0.52
N GLU A 525 9.92 -8.98 0.11
CA GLU A 525 9.76 -8.95 1.59
C GLU A 525 10.56 -10.05 2.28
N ARG A 526 10.58 -11.26 1.71
CA ARG A 526 11.34 -12.39 2.28
C ARG A 526 12.85 -12.15 2.22
N LEU A 527 13.32 -11.55 1.12
CA LEU A 527 14.74 -11.23 0.93
C LEU A 527 15.16 -10.06 1.81
N GLU A 528 14.29 -9.05 1.96
CA GLU A 528 14.48 -7.93 2.86
C GLU A 528 14.60 -8.40 4.31
N PHE A 529 13.67 -9.23 4.78
CA PHE A 529 13.67 -9.75 6.14
C PHE A 529 14.94 -10.57 6.46
N LEU A 530 15.36 -11.42 5.51
CA LEU A 530 16.58 -12.20 5.65
C LEU A 530 17.82 -11.29 5.65
N GLY A 531 17.87 -10.32 4.73
CA GLY A 531 18.96 -9.36 4.61
C GLY A 531 19.15 -8.52 5.86
N ASP A 532 18.06 -8.01 6.42
CA ASP A 532 18.07 -7.23 7.67
C ASP A 532 18.57 -8.05 8.86
N SER A 533 18.15 -9.32 8.96
CA SER A 533 18.62 -10.23 10.00
C SER A 533 20.12 -10.52 9.91
N ILE A 534 20.63 -10.77 8.70
CA ILE A 534 22.06 -11.03 8.47
C ILE A 534 22.88 -9.76 8.72
N LEU A 535 22.41 -8.60 8.24
CA LEU A 535 23.08 -7.32 8.45
C LEU A 535 23.22 -7.03 9.95
N LYS A 536 22.13 -7.16 10.72
CA LYS A 536 22.13 -7.01 12.18
C LYS A 536 23.10 -7.96 12.86
N LEU A 537 23.14 -9.22 12.44
CA LEU A 537 24.08 -10.20 12.99
C LEU A 537 25.53 -9.78 12.71
N CYS A 538 25.86 -9.47 11.46
CA CYS A 538 27.20 -9.06 11.06
C CYS A 538 27.65 -7.78 11.78
N THR A 539 26.79 -6.76 11.88
CA THR A 539 27.10 -5.53 12.61
C THR A 539 27.31 -5.80 14.10
N THR A 540 26.48 -6.66 14.70
CA THR A 540 26.60 -7.02 16.12
C THR A 540 27.90 -7.76 16.39
N VAL A 541 28.24 -8.77 15.58
CA VAL A 541 29.49 -9.53 15.71
C VAL A 541 30.70 -8.62 15.50
N ASN A 542 30.67 -7.74 14.49
CA ASN A 542 31.80 -6.85 14.22
C ASN A 542 31.97 -5.80 15.33
N ALA A 543 30.88 -5.21 15.83
CA ALA A 543 30.92 -4.32 16.98
C ALA A 543 31.42 -5.03 18.25
N ALA A 544 31.02 -6.29 18.45
CA ALA A 544 31.46 -7.12 19.56
C ALA A 544 32.97 -7.39 19.52
N ALA A 545 33.48 -7.76 18.35
CA ALA A 545 34.89 -8.08 18.14
C ALA A 545 35.78 -6.83 18.27
N LEU A 546 35.32 -5.67 17.78
CA LEU A 546 36.09 -4.42 17.81
C LEU A 546 36.02 -3.69 19.17
N ARG A 547 34.99 -3.91 19.98
CA ARG A 547 34.83 -3.30 21.32
C ARG A 547 34.26 -4.28 22.35
N ALA A 548 35.09 -5.24 22.77
CA ALA A 548 34.72 -6.28 23.75
C ALA A 548 34.18 -5.75 25.10
N PHE A 549 34.55 -4.53 25.51
CA PHE A 549 34.15 -3.96 26.81
C PHE A 549 32.85 -3.15 26.80
N ALA A 550 32.28 -2.86 25.61
CA ALA A 550 31.15 -1.95 25.47
C ALA A 550 29.77 -2.67 25.42
N LEU A 551 29.77 -4.00 25.25
CA LEU A 551 28.53 -4.77 25.06
C LEU A 551 27.64 -4.88 26.29
N LEU A 552 28.21 -4.85 27.49
CA LEU A 552 27.43 -4.90 28.74
C LEU A 552 26.66 -3.59 29.01
N THR A 553 27.06 -2.47 28.40
CA THR A 553 26.39 -1.16 28.55
C THR A 553 25.58 -0.74 27.33
N LEU A 554 25.88 -1.27 26.13
CA LEU A 554 25.17 -0.93 24.90
C LEU A 554 23.86 -1.71 24.68
N CYS A 555 23.67 -2.89 25.29
CA CYS A 555 22.38 -3.58 25.20
C CYS A 555 21.22 -2.81 25.85
N HIS A 556 21.49 -1.89 26.78
CA HIS A 556 20.47 -1.03 27.39
C HIS A 556 20.18 0.27 26.63
N THR A 557 21.06 0.72 25.72
CA THR A 557 21.00 2.06 25.10
C THR A 557 20.81 2.06 23.57
N LEU A 558 20.83 0.89 22.93
CA LEU A 558 20.69 0.77 21.47
C LEU A 558 19.28 0.90 20.82
N PRO A 559 18.16 1.16 21.51
CA PRO A 559 16.93 1.53 20.80
C PRO A 559 16.93 2.95 20.20
N GLN A 560 17.96 3.78 20.41
CA GLN A 560 17.89 5.23 20.10
C GLN A 560 18.98 5.79 19.15
N LEU A 561 19.91 4.99 18.62
CA LEU A 561 21.05 5.51 17.84
C LEU A 561 21.12 5.03 16.37
N THR A 562 19.98 4.73 15.75
CA THR A 562 19.88 4.67 14.28
C THR A 562 19.25 5.97 13.76
N LEU A 563 20.01 7.06 13.77
CA LEU A 563 19.81 8.25 12.92
C LEU A 563 21.01 9.19 13.13
N ALA A 564 22.04 8.98 12.29
CA ALA A 564 22.99 10.00 11.86
C ALA A 564 23.56 9.56 10.51
#